data_AF-A0A5A7Y0L0-F1
#
_entry.id   AF-A0A5A7Y0L0-F1
#
_cell.length_a   1.000
_cell.length_b   1.000
_cell.length_c   1.000
_cell.angle_alpha   90.00
_cell.angle_beta   90.00
_cell.angle_gamma   90.00
#
_symmetry.space_group_name_H-M   'P 1'
#
loop_
_entity.id
_entity.type
_entity.pdbx_description
1 polymer ?
#
loop_
_entity_poly.entity_id
_entity_poly.type
_entity_poly.pdbx_seq_one_letter_code
_entity_poly.pdbx_strand_id
1 'polypeptide(L)'
;MSPSQENPYDHVSERGGPAPVMQRSHDRPAGLDNPRSPRNRSAMPNFEKYAWLFMRFSGIVLVVLALGHLFIGLIWDGGVYRIDFNYVAQRWASPFWQTWDLLLLWLAQLHGGNGMRTIINDYARKDTTKFWLNTLLGLSVLFTVVLGTYVLLTFDANIS
;
A
#
# COMPACT_ATOMS: atom_id res chain seq x y z
N MET A 1 10.04 -13.93 6.53
CA MET A 1 11.18 -14.65 7.12
C MET A 1 11.58 -13.88 8.36
N SER A 2 11.23 -14.35 9.56
CA SER A 2 11.64 -13.68 10.81
C SER A 2 13.17 -13.61 10.77
N PRO A 3 13.80 -12.46 11.09
CA PRO A 3 15.21 -12.49 11.42
C PRO A 3 15.33 -13.53 12.52
N SER A 4 16.14 -14.56 12.30
CA SER A 4 16.47 -15.54 13.32
C SER A 4 16.80 -14.74 14.57
N GLN A 5 15.94 -14.85 15.59
CA GLN A 5 16.24 -14.30 16.89
C GLN A 5 17.37 -15.20 17.41
N GLU A 6 18.62 -14.86 17.05
CA GLU A 6 19.79 -15.40 17.74
C GLU A 6 19.52 -15.24 19.22
N ASN A 7 19.58 -16.36 19.94
CA ASN A 7 19.35 -16.30 21.36
C ASN A 7 20.53 -15.50 21.94
N PRO A 8 20.28 -14.39 22.67
CA PRO A 8 21.34 -13.52 23.16
C PRO A 8 22.34 -14.21 24.10
N TYR A 9 22.08 -15.47 24.46
CA TYR A 9 22.94 -16.30 25.29
C TYR A 9 23.73 -17.38 24.52
N ASP A 10 23.60 -17.47 23.19
CA ASP A 10 24.27 -18.50 22.38
C ASP A 10 25.81 -18.41 22.39
N HIS A 11 26.36 -17.25 22.79
CA HIS A 11 27.79 -17.00 22.93
C HIS A 11 28.31 -17.07 24.38
N VAL A 12 27.47 -17.51 25.33
CA VAL A 12 27.87 -17.63 26.75
C VAL A 12 28.66 -18.92 26.94
N SER A 13 29.98 -18.80 27.15
CA SER A 13 30.86 -19.92 27.48
C SER A 13 30.66 -20.41 28.93
N GLU A 14 31.20 -21.59 29.29
CA GLU A 14 31.20 -22.11 30.67
C GLU A 14 31.82 -21.14 31.69
N ARG A 15 32.66 -20.19 31.26
CA ARG A 15 33.27 -19.17 32.13
C ARG A 15 32.43 -17.89 32.26
N GLY A 16 31.23 -17.87 31.66
CA GLY A 16 30.44 -16.66 31.44
C GLY A 16 30.92 -15.88 30.22
N GLY A 17 30.01 -15.14 29.58
CA GLY A 17 30.30 -14.21 28.48
C GLY A 17 29.86 -12.78 28.84
N PRO A 18 30.28 -11.76 28.07
CA PRO A 18 29.77 -10.40 28.25
C PRO A 18 28.24 -10.38 28.10
N ALA A 19 27.56 -9.53 28.87
CA ALA A 19 26.12 -9.43 28.83
C ALA A 19 25.65 -8.92 27.44
N PRO A 20 24.60 -9.52 26.85
CA PRO A 20 24.10 -9.10 25.55
C PRO A 20 23.45 -7.71 25.62
N VAL A 21 23.75 -6.87 24.64
CA VAL A 21 23.09 -5.56 24.48
C VAL A 21 21.70 -5.77 23.91
N MET A 22 20.67 -5.53 24.73
CA MET A 22 19.27 -5.69 24.33
C MET A 22 18.72 -4.52 23.50
N GLN A 23 19.42 -3.38 23.47
CA GLN A 23 18.97 -2.20 22.74
C GLN A 23 19.17 -2.36 21.23
N ARG A 24 18.07 -2.24 20.45
CA ARG A 24 18.11 -2.34 18.98
C ARG A 24 18.25 -1.00 18.27
N SER A 25 17.66 0.06 18.82
CA SER A 25 17.76 1.43 18.32
C SER A 25 17.59 2.43 19.47
N HIS A 26 17.91 3.70 19.24
CA HIS A 26 17.72 4.74 20.26
C HIS A 26 16.25 4.91 20.65
N ASP A 27 15.35 4.80 19.66
CA ASP A 27 13.91 5.07 19.83
C ASP A 27 13.09 3.82 20.23
N ARG A 28 13.73 2.66 20.46
CA ARG A 28 13.05 1.41 20.80
C ARG A 28 13.48 0.91 22.18
N PRO A 29 12.62 1.03 23.22
CA PRO A 29 12.94 0.54 24.55
C PRO A 29 13.09 -1.00 24.55
N ALA A 30 14.20 -1.50 25.10
CA ALA A 30 14.54 -2.92 25.13
C ALA A 30 13.46 -3.80 25.82
N GLY A 31 12.71 -3.22 26.77
CA GLY A 31 11.62 -3.91 27.46
C GLY A 31 10.45 -4.33 26.56
N LEU A 32 10.26 -3.72 25.39
CA LEU A 32 9.20 -4.09 24.44
C LEU A 32 9.41 -5.50 23.87
N ASP A 33 10.67 -5.89 23.66
CA ASP A 33 11.03 -7.19 23.08
C ASP A 33 11.30 -8.27 24.17
N ASN A 34 11.04 -7.97 25.45
CA ASN A 34 11.23 -8.91 26.54
C ASN A 34 10.30 -10.13 26.36
N PRO A 35 10.80 -11.38 26.42
CA PRO A 35 9.99 -12.60 26.24
C PRO A 35 8.81 -12.72 27.22
N ARG A 36 8.90 -12.07 28.38
CA ARG A 36 7.86 -12.08 29.43
C ARG A 36 6.94 -10.86 29.37
N SER A 37 7.13 -9.94 28.42
CA SER A 37 6.26 -8.78 28.30
C SER A 37 4.86 -9.20 27.79
N PRO A 38 3.77 -8.64 28.34
CA PRO A 38 2.44 -8.87 27.80
C PRO A 38 2.35 -8.29 26.39
N ARG A 39 2.05 -9.13 25.40
CA ARG A 39 1.85 -8.70 24.02
C ARG A 39 0.44 -8.14 23.84
N ASN A 40 0.28 -6.84 24.08
CA ASN A 40 -0.97 -6.16 23.72
C ASN A 40 -1.14 -6.11 22.20
N ARG A 41 -2.34 -6.43 21.73
CA ARG A 41 -2.69 -6.39 20.30
C ARG A 41 -2.76 -4.93 19.81
N SER A 42 -2.63 -4.79 18.49
CA SER A 42 -2.69 -3.53 17.71
C SER A 42 -3.59 -2.44 18.30
N ALA A 43 -3.16 -1.18 18.16
CA ALA A 43 -3.88 0.02 18.58
C ALA A 43 -5.31 0.13 18.02
N MET A 44 -5.62 -0.52 16.90
CA MET A 44 -6.96 -0.54 16.30
C MET A 44 -7.53 -1.97 16.27
N PRO A 45 -8.57 -2.28 17.06
CA PRO A 45 -9.20 -3.60 17.03
C PRO A 45 -9.81 -3.89 15.66
N ASN A 46 -9.62 -5.12 15.17
CA ASN A 46 -10.16 -5.64 13.90
C ASN A 46 -9.68 -4.96 12.61
N PHE A 47 -8.81 -3.95 12.65
CA PHE A 47 -8.32 -3.27 11.45
C PHE A 47 -7.72 -4.26 10.43
N GLU A 48 -6.84 -5.16 10.87
CA GLU A 48 -6.20 -6.14 9.99
C GLU A 48 -7.21 -7.12 9.37
N LYS A 49 -8.32 -7.43 10.07
CA LYS A 49 -9.40 -8.25 9.50
C LYS A 49 -10.07 -7.52 8.34
N TYR A 50 -10.42 -6.24 8.51
CA TYR A 50 -11.06 -5.46 7.46
C TYR A 50 -10.11 -5.16 6.30
N ALA A 51 -8.84 -4.82 6.58
CA ALA A 51 -7.82 -4.64 5.56
C ALA A 51 -7.61 -5.94 4.76
N TRP A 52 -7.60 -7.09 5.43
CA TRP A 52 -7.52 -8.40 4.77
C TRP A 52 -8.72 -8.63 3.84
N LEU A 53 -9.95 -8.46 4.33
CA LEU A 53 -11.17 -8.64 3.52
C LEU A 53 -11.18 -7.68 2.33
N PHE A 54 -10.84 -6.42 2.56
CA PHE A 54 -10.74 -5.39 1.53
C PHE A 54 -9.81 -5.83 0.39
N MET A 55 -8.61 -6.34 0.68
CA MET A 55 -7.68 -6.80 -0.36
C MET A 55 -8.26 -7.92 -1.24
N ARG A 56 -9.09 -8.81 -0.67
CA ARG A 56 -9.67 -9.94 -1.42
C ARG A 56 -10.76 -9.45 -2.35
N PHE A 57 -11.73 -8.71 -1.81
CA PHE A 57 -12.86 -8.22 -2.59
C PHE A 57 -12.42 -7.18 -3.62
N SER A 58 -11.56 -6.23 -3.25
CA SER A 58 -11.00 -5.26 -4.21
C SER A 58 -10.18 -5.94 -5.28
N GLY A 59 -9.39 -6.97 -4.96
CA GLY A 59 -8.62 -7.72 -5.94
C GLY A 59 -9.51 -8.38 -7.00
N ILE A 60 -10.60 -9.03 -6.60
CA ILE A 60 -11.56 -9.64 -7.55
C ILE A 60 -12.17 -8.58 -8.48
N VAL A 61 -12.59 -7.45 -7.94
CA VAL A 61 -13.16 -6.35 -8.75
C VAL A 61 -12.10 -5.75 -9.67
N LEU A 62 -10.87 -5.59 -9.18
CA LEU A 62 -9.74 -5.05 -9.95
C LEU A 62 -9.32 -5.94 -11.11
N VAL A 63 -9.50 -7.26 -11.04
CA VAL A 63 -9.27 -8.14 -12.20
C VAL A 63 -10.11 -7.67 -13.39
N VAL A 64 -11.40 -7.38 -13.17
CA VAL A 64 -12.28 -6.91 -14.25
C VAL A 64 -11.93 -5.47 -14.65
N LEU A 65 -11.81 -4.57 -13.66
CA LEU A 65 -11.57 -3.15 -13.94
C LEU A 65 -10.24 -2.90 -14.65
N ALA A 66 -9.15 -3.48 -14.13
CA ALA A 66 -7.81 -3.24 -14.64
C ALA A 66 -7.58 -3.96 -15.97
N LEU A 67 -7.96 -5.24 -16.10
CA LEU A 67 -7.78 -5.95 -17.38
C LEU A 67 -8.68 -5.37 -18.47
N GLY A 68 -9.92 -4.99 -18.14
CA GLY A 68 -10.80 -4.31 -19.09
C GLY A 68 -10.21 -2.97 -19.54
N HIS A 69 -9.67 -2.18 -18.61
CA HIS A 69 -9.00 -0.91 -18.91
C HIS A 69 -7.77 -1.10 -19.81
N LEU A 70 -6.91 -2.10 -19.52
CA LEU A 70 -5.76 -2.43 -20.36
C LEU A 70 -6.18 -2.93 -21.74
N PHE A 71 -7.21 -3.77 -21.83
CA PHE A 71 -7.69 -4.34 -23.08
C PHE A 71 -8.17 -3.24 -24.05
N ILE A 72 -9.04 -2.34 -23.58
CA ILE A 72 -9.58 -1.27 -24.43
C ILE A 72 -8.51 -0.24 -24.84
N GLY A 73 -7.50 -0.02 -23.99
CA GLY A 73 -6.44 0.94 -24.25
C GLY A 73 -5.31 0.39 -25.13
N LEU A 74 -4.98 -0.89 -25.01
CA LEU A 74 -3.78 -1.46 -25.63
C LEU A 74 -4.06 -2.37 -26.83
N ILE A 75 -5.22 -3.04 -26.84
CA ILE A 75 -5.52 -4.10 -27.82
C ILE A 75 -6.66 -3.68 -28.75
N TRP A 76 -7.71 -3.10 -28.19
CA TRP A 76 -8.90 -2.76 -28.95
C TRP A 76 -8.65 -1.61 -29.94
N ASP A 77 -9.14 -1.79 -31.17
CA ASP A 77 -9.28 -0.73 -32.18
C ASP A 77 -8.00 0.11 -32.39
N GLY A 78 -6.87 -0.55 -32.66
CA GLY A 78 -5.58 0.12 -32.89
C GLY A 78 -4.81 0.52 -31.63
N GLY A 79 -5.34 0.22 -30.43
CA GLY A 79 -4.62 0.33 -29.16
C GLY A 79 -4.15 1.75 -28.86
N VAL A 80 -2.89 1.91 -28.44
CA VAL A 80 -2.34 3.20 -28.01
C VAL A 80 -2.30 4.26 -29.10
N TYR A 81 -2.29 3.87 -30.38
CA TYR A 81 -2.11 4.78 -31.51
C TYR A 81 -3.33 5.67 -31.79
N ARG A 82 -4.50 5.34 -31.21
CA ARG A 82 -5.72 6.16 -31.29
C ARG A 82 -5.99 7.00 -30.04
N ILE A 83 -5.14 6.90 -29.01
CA ILE A 83 -5.36 7.60 -27.74
C ILE A 83 -4.87 9.04 -27.88
N ASP A 84 -5.82 9.97 -27.95
CA ASP A 84 -5.61 11.41 -27.88
C ASP A 84 -6.61 12.06 -26.91
N PHE A 85 -6.62 13.40 -26.83
CA PHE A 85 -7.57 14.12 -25.99
C PHE A 85 -9.03 13.85 -26.39
N ASN A 86 -9.33 13.79 -27.69
CA ASN A 86 -10.69 13.57 -28.19
C ASN A 86 -11.20 12.18 -27.82
N TYR A 87 -10.34 11.16 -27.87
CA TYR A 87 -10.64 9.82 -27.39
C TYR A 87 -11.03 9.82 -25.91
N VAL A 88 -10.26 10.51 -25.06
CA VAL A 88 -10.58 10.63 -23.63
C VAL A 88 -11.89 11.38 -23.43
N ALA A 89 -12.09 12.51 -24.11
CA ALA A 89 -13.31 13.31 -24.03
C ALA A 89 -14.56 12.51 -24.44
N GLN A 90 -14.50 11.76 -25.54
CA GLN A 90 -15.60 10.91 -26.00
C GLN A 90 -15.89 9.77 -25.01
N ARG A 91 -14.85 9.15 -24.46
CA ARG A 91 -15.01 8.08 -23.46
C ARG A 91 -15.63 8.63 -22.17
N TRP A 92 -15.11 9.74 -21.66
CA TRP A 92 -15.62 10.38 -20.44
C TRP A 92 -16.94 11.14 -20.65
N ALA A 93 -17.44 11.29 -21.87
CA ALA A 93 -18.83 11.75 -22.08
C ALA A 93 -19.88 10.73 -21.58
N SER A 94 -19.49 9.47 -21.34
CA SER A 94 -20.37 8.44 -20.80
C SER A 94 -20.20 8.26 -19.28
N PRO A 95 -21.30 8.26 -18.50
CA PRO A 95 -21.23 8.06 -17.04
C PRO A 95 -20.71 6.66 -16.67
N PHE A 96 -20.85 5.68 -17.57
CA PHE A 96 -20.28 4.35 -17.37
C PHE A 96 -18.76 4.39 -17.25
N TRP A 97 -18.08 5.09 -18.17
CA TRP A 97 -16.62 5.15 -18.19
C TRP A 97 -16.06 6.05 -17.08
N GLN A 98 -16.74 7.14 -16.74
CA GLN A 98 -16.40 7.94 -15.56
C GLN A 98 -16.45 7.08 -14.29
N THR A 99 -17.52 6.32 -14.08
CA THR A 99 -17.67 5.44 -12.92
C THR A 99 -16.60 4.33 -12.92
N TRP A 100 -16.33 3.73 -14.08
CA TRP A 100 -15.30 2.71 -14.24
C TRP A 100 -13.93 3.22 -13.82
N ASP A 101 -13.50 4.37 -14.34
CA ASP A 101 -12.18 4.92 -14.06
C ASP A 101 -12.06 5.45 -12.63
N LEU A 102 -13.14 6.01 -12.07
CA LEU A 102 -13.17 6.43 -10.67
C LEU A 102 -13.03 5.22 -9.74
N LEU A 103 -13.78 4.15 -9.98
CA LEU A 103 -13.66 2.91 -9.21
C LEU A 103 -12.28 2.30 -9.36
N LEU A 104 -11.73 2.25 -10.59
CA LEU A 104 -10.39 1.75 -10.85
C LEU A 104 -9.34 2.56 -10.08
N LEU A 105 -9.40 3.90 -10.13
CA LEU A 105 -8.50 4.80 -9.40
C LEU A 105 -8.50 4.50 -7.90
N TRP A 106 -9.69 4.53 -7.29
CA TRP A 106 -9.84 4.38 -5.85
C TRP A 106 -9.47 2.97 -5.38
N LEU A 107 -9.99 1.93 -6.04
CA LEU A 107 -9.69 0.56 -5.66
C LEU A 107 -8.23 0.22 -5.90
N ALA A 108 -7.64 0.63 -7.03
CA ALA A 108 -6.24 0.33 -7.32
C ALA A 108 -5.31 1.02 -6.32
N GLN A 109 -5.54 2.30 -5.99
CA GLN A 109 -4.67 2.99 -5.03
C GLN A 109 -4.82 2.52 -3.60
N LEU A 110 -6.04 2.23 -3.14
CA LEU A 110 -6.22 1.69 -1.80
C LEU A 110 -5.68 0.25 -1.70
N HIS A 111 -5.86 -0.57 -2.75
CA HIS A 111 -5.32 -1.94 -2.81
C HIS A 111 -3.79 -1.93 -2.85
N GLY A 112 -3.20 -1.18 -3.77
CA GLY A 112 -1.75 -1.01 -3.90
C GLY A 112 -1.15 -0.39 -2.63
N GLY A 113 -1.78 0.64 -2.08
CA GLY A 113 -1.37 1.30 -0.84
C GLY A 113 -1.34 0.34 0.35
N ASN A 114 -2.38 -0.47 0.55
CA ASN A 114 -2.37 -1.45 1.65
C ASN A 114 -1.37 -2.60 1.41
N GLY A 115 -1.17 -3.02 0.16
CA GLY A 115 -0.12 -3.96 -0.21
C GLY A 115 1.28 -3.41 0.12
N MET A 116 1.57 -2.17 -0.29
CA MET A 116 2.84 -1.50 0.00
C MET A 116 3.06 -1.27 1.49
N ARG A 117 2.02 -0.94 2.26
CA ARG A 117 2.08 -0.89 3.73
C ARG A 117 2.59 -2.22 4.31
N THR A 118 2.07 -3.34 3.81
CA THR A 118 2.49 -4.68 4.25
C THR A 118 3.97 -4.92 3.93
N ILE A 119 4.41 -4.60 2.71
CA ILE A 119 5.81 -4.71 2.30
C ILE A 119 6.71 -3.84 3.18
N ILE A 120 6.36 -2.57 3.39
CA ILE A 120 7.14 -1.67 4.26
C ILE A 120 7.24 -2.24 5.68
N ASN A 121 6.13 -2.77 6.22
CA ASN A 121 6.09 -3.33 7.56
C ASN A 121 7.00 -4.55 7.74
N ASP A 122 7.22 -5.33 6.68
CA ASP A 122 8.02 -6.55 6.69
C ASP A 122 9.50 -6.30 6.36
N TYR A 123 9.81 -5.31 5.52
CA TYR A 123 11.17 -5.07 5.02
C TYR A 123 11.90 -3.88 5.69
N ALA A 124 11.19 -2.92 6.29
CA ALA A 124 11.85 -1.81 6.99
C ALA A 124 12.39 -2.26 8.35
N ARG A 125 13.72 -2.22 8.53
CA ARG A 125 14.39 -2.70 9.75
C ARG A 125 14.31 -1.73 10.95
N LYS A 126 14.18 -0.42 10.70
CA LYS A 126 14.17 0.61 11.75
C LYS A 126 12.78 1.23 11.85
N ASP A 127 12.32 1.48 13.07
CA ASP A 127 11.02 2.09 13.33
C ASP A 127 10.90 3.50 12.71
N THR A 128 11.99 4.29 12.70
CA THR A 128 12.04 5.61 12.04
C THR A 128 11.92 5.52 10.52
N THR A 129 12.62 4.58 9.88
CA THR A 129 12.49 4.34 8.43
C THR A 129 11.07 3.89 8.08
N LYS A 130 10.51 2.98 8.87
CA LYS A 130 9.13 2.50 8.71
C LYS A 130 8.11 3.64 8.83
N PHE A 131 8.30 4.56 9.78
CA PHE A 131 7.48 5.76 9.93
C PHE A 131 7.50 6.62 8.66
N TRP A 132 8.69 7.03 8.20
CA TRP A 132 8.83 7.91 7.04
C TRP A 132 8.31 7.27 5.74
N LEU A 133 8.57 5.99 5.53
CA LEU A 133 8.07 5.27 4.35
C LEU A 133 6.53 5.18 4.35
N ASN A 134 5.90 4.90 5.49
CA ASN A 134 4.44 4.89 5.58
C ASN A 134 3.84 6.29 5.42
N THR A 135 4.49 7.34 5.95
CA THR A 135 4.07 8.73 5.74
C THR A 135 4.12 9.11 4.27
N LEU A 136 5.24 8.81 3.59
CA LEU A 136 5.40 9.08 2.16
C LEU A 136 4.36 8.31 1.33
N LEU A 137 4.13 7.04 1.66
CA LEU A 137 3.11 6.22 1.02
C LEU A 137 1.71 6.84 1.18
N GLY A 138 1.35 7.23 2.41
CA GLY A 138 0.05 7.86 2.69
C GLY A 138 -0.14 9.16 1.93
N LEU A 139 0.89 10.03 1.89
CA LEU A 139 0.85 11.27 1.12
C LEU A 139 0.74 11.02 -0.39
N SER A 140 1.47 10.04 -0.93
CA SER A 140 1.42 9.69 -2.35
C SER A 140 0.05 9.16 -2.77
N VAL A 141 -0.53 8.24 -1.98
CA VAL A 141 -1.88 7.72 -2.21
C VAL A 141 -2.91 8.85 -2.16
N LEU A 142 -2.86 9.69 -1.11
CA LEU A 142 -3.78 10.81 -0.96
C LEU A 142 -3.69 11.79 -2.13
N PHE A 143 -2.47 12.21 -2.49
CA PHE A 143 -2.23 13.12 -3.60
C PHE A 143 -2.79 12.56 -4.91
N THR A 144 -2.48 11.30 -5.23
CA THR A 144 -2.90 10.68 -6.49
C THR A 144 -4.41 10.50 -6.57
N VAL A 145 -5.04 10.04 -5.48
CA VAL A 145 -6.50 9.87 -5.43
C VAL A 145 -7.22 11.20 -5.55
N VAL A 146 -6.78 12.23 -4.81
CA VAL A 146 -7.39 13.57 -4.86
C VAL A 146 -7.22 14.19 -6.24
N LEU A 147 -6.00 14.18 -6.79
CA LEU A 147 -5.73 14.75 -8.11
C LEU A 147 -6.53 14.02 -9.20
N GLY A 148 -6.51 12.69 -9.22
CA GLY A 148 -7.24 11.91 -10.22
C GLY A 148 -8.75 12.08 -10.10
N THR A 149 -9.28 12.13 -8.87
CA THR A 149 -10.71 12.39 -8.63
C THR A 149 -11.09 13.79 -9.09
N TYR A 150 -10.27 14.80 -8.80
CA TYR A 150 -10.49 16.16 -9.28
C TYR A 150 -10.53 16.21 -10.80
N VAL A 151 -9.48 15.70 -11.48
CA VAL A 151 -9.39 15.68 -12.95
C VAL A 151 -10.62 15.00 -13.58
N LEU A 152 -11.09 13.88 -13.02
CA LEU A 152 -12.22 13.14 -13.57
C LEU A 152 -13.54 13.88 -13.35
N LEU A 153 -13.77 14.43 -12.15
CA LEU A 153 -15.05 15.08 -11.79
C LEU A 153 -15.19 16.50 -12.33
N THR A 154 -14.09 17.18 -12.62
CA THR A 154 -14.10 18.56 -13.15
C THR A 154 -13.62 18.63 -14.59
N PHE A 155 -13.68 17.52 -15.33
CA PHE A 155 -13.27 17.46 -16.73
C PHE A 155 -14.21 18.32 -17.61
N ASP A 156 -13.61 19.14 -18.48
CA ASP A 156 -14.32 19.91 -19.51
C ASP A 156 -13.73 19.58 -20.88
N ALA A 157 -14.57 19.10 -21.80
CA ALA A 157 -14.18 18.75 -23.15
C ALA A 157 -13.91 19.98 -24.04
N ASN A 158 -14.29 21.18 -23.60
CA ASN A 158 -14.10 22.43 -24.35
C ASN A 158 -12.86 23.21 -23.89
N ILE A 159 -12.04 22.64 -23.01
CA ILE A 159 -10.78 23.24 -22.57
C ILE A 159 -9.78 23.29 -23.73
N SER A 160 -9.05 24.40 -23.85
CA SER A 160 -8.08 24.68 -24.93
C SER A 160 -6.65 24.69 -24.44
#